data_AF-A0A7J4IHN7-F1
#
_entry.id   AF-A0A7J4IHN7-F1
#
_cell.length_a   1.000
_cell.length_b   1.000
_cell.length_c   1.000
_cell.angle_alpha   90.00
_cell.angle_beta   90.00
_cell.angle_gamma   90.00
#
_symmetry.space_group_name_H-M   'P 1'
#
loop_
_entity.id
_entity.type
_entity.pdbx_description
1 polymer ?
#
loop_
_entity_poly.entity_id
_entity_poly.type
_entity_poly.pdbx_seq_one_letter_code
_entity_poly.pdbx_strand_id
1 'polypeptide(L)' 'MYRLVCVHCAAAYPADQIIYTCGRCGHLLAVEYALDELQIDRSRWRRRPLSVWRYRELLPVAGD' A
#
# COMPACT_ATOMS: atom_id res chain seq x y z
N MET A 1 5.81 -3.57 -5.50
CA MET A 1 6.55 -3.21 -4.27
C MET A 1 5.98 -1.91 -3.75
N TYR A 2 5.79 -1.77 -2.44
CA TYR A 2 5.29 -0.54 -1.81
C TYR A 2 6.34 0.03 -0.84
N ARG A 3 6.19 1.27 -0.44
CA ARG A 3 7.07 1.97 0.53
C ARG A 3 6.26 2.88 1.44
N LEU A 4 6.82 3.24 2.58
CA LEU A 4 6.25 4.26 3.46
C LEU A 4 6.87 5.61 3.12
N VAL A 5 6.05 6.64 2.87
CA VAL A 5 6.52 7.98 2.49
C VAL A 5 5.89 9.04 3.38
N CYS A 6 6.70 9.95 3.89
CA CYS A 6 6.19 11.07 4.67
C CYS A 6 5.34 12.01 3.82
N VAL A 7 4.13 12.30 4.28
CA VAL A 7 3.18 13.20 3.62
C VAL A 7 3.63 14.67 3.59
N HIS A 8 4.66 15.02 4.36
CA HIS A 8 5.18 16.39 4.47
C HIS A 8 6.54 16.56 3.78
N CYS A 9 7.55 15.76 4.15
CA CYS A 9 8.93 15.94 3.66
C CYS A 9 9.37 14.91 2.60
N ALA A 10 8.46 14.04 2.14
CA ALA A 10 8.71 13.00 1.14
C ALA A 10 9.84 11.99 1.49
N ALA A 11 10.30 11.94 2.74
CA ALA A 11 11.23 10.91 3.19
C ALA A 11 10.61 9.53 2.98
N ALA A 12 11.36 8.64 2.31
CA ALA A 12 10.94 7.28 2.01
C ALA A 12 11.59 6.27 2.96
N TYR A 13 10.83 5.24 3.31
CA TYR A 13 11.23 4.17 4.21
C TYR A 13 10.79 2.81 3.64
N PRO A 14 11.52 1.72 3.95
CA PRO A 14 11.12 0.36 3.60
C PRO A 14 9.72 0.00 4.14
N ALA A 15 9.02 -0.85 3.40
CA ALA A 15 7.67 -1.32 3.73
C ALA A 15 7.58 -2.16 5.00
N ASP A 16 8.66 -2.87 5.35
CA ASP A 16 8.79 -3.75 6.51
C ASP A 16 9.35 -3.02 7.74
N GLN A 17 9.66 -1.73 7.62
CA GLN A 17 10.13 -0.94 8.74
C GLN A 17 8.96 -0.62 9.70
N ILE A 18 9.08 -1.02 10.97
CA ILE A 18 8.11 -0.71 12.02
C ILE A 18 8.34 0.72 12.52
N ILE A 19 7.66 1.69 11.91
CA ILE A 19 7.68 3.11 12.27
C ILE A 19 6.29 3.71 12.15
N TYR A 20 5.92 4.58 13.08
CA TYR A 20 4.59 5.19 13.12
C TYR A 20 4.59 6.65 12.67
N THR A 21 5.74 7.32 12.73
CA THR A 21 5.93 8.71 12.30
C THR A 21 7.26 8.87 11.57
N CYS A 22 7.36 9.92 10.77
CA CYS A 22 8.57 10.26 10.04
C CYS A 22 9.70 10.63 11.01
N GLY A 23 10.78 9.84 11.03
CA GLY A 23 11.96 10.12 11.84
C GLY A 23 12.69 11.42 11.49
N ARG A 24 12.38 12.07 10.36
CA ARG A 24 12.98 13.36 9.96
C ARG A 24 12.18 14.58 10.40
N CYS A 25 10.84 14.50 10.46
CA CYS A 25 9.98 15.68 10.70
C CYS A 25 8.75 15.42 11.59
N GLY A 26 8.59 14.22 12.14
CA GLY A 26 7.51 13.86 13.07
C GLY A 26 6.12 13.65 12.45
N HIS A 27 5.93 13.96 11.16
CA HIS A 27 4.63 13.82 10.49
C HIS A 27 4.26 12.38 10.13
N LEU A 28 3.01 12.17 9.72
CA LEU A 28 2.49 10.86 9.30
C LEU A 28 3.17 10.32 8.04
N LEU A 29 3.11 9.00 7.90
CA LEU A 29 3.58 8.24 6.75
C LEU A 29 2.37 7.71 5.98
N ALA A 30 2.46 7.71 4.66
CA ALA A 30 1.51 7.10 3.74
C ALA A 30 2.14 5.91 3.03
N VAL A 31 1.33 4.95 2.58
CA VAL A 31 1.79 3.83 1.75
C VAL A 31 1.74 4.23 0.29
N GLU A 32 2.87 4.18 -0.39
CA GLU A 32 2.99 4.52 -1.82
C GLU A 32 3.36 3.27 -2.63
N TYR A 33 2.64 3.05 -3.74
CA TYR A 33 2.87 1.97 -4.71
C TYR A 33 2.25 2.35 -6.05
N ALA A 34 2.76 1.77 -7.13
CA ALA A 34 2.33 2.06 -8.49
C ALA A 34 0.96 1.42 -8.79
N LEU A 35 -0.12 2.11 -8.42
CA LEU A 35 -1.49 1.70 -8.76
C LEU A 35 -1.71 1.64 -10.28
N ASP A 36 -1.10 2.55 -11.02
CA ASP A 36 -1.27 2.68 -12.48
C ASP A 36 -0.66 1.50 -13.25
N GLU A 37 0.24 0.73 -12.63
CA GLU A 37 0.86 -0.44 -13.22
C GLU A 37 0.01 -1.72 -13.03
N LEU A 38 -1.05 -1.67 -12.22
CA LEU A 38 -1.84 -2.85 -11.89
C LEU A 38 -2.76 -3.27 -13.03
N GLN A 39 -2.64 -4.54 -13.43
CA GLN A 39 -3.57 -5.18 -14.35
C GLN A 39 -4.65 -5.94 -13.57
N ILE A 40 -5.92 -5.57 -13.77
CA ILE A 40 -7.02 -6.05 -12.93
C ILE A 40 -8.10 -6.74 -13.77
N ASP A 41 -8.35 -8.01 -13.46
CA ASP A 41 -9.55 -8.72 -13.92
C ASP A 41 -10.69 -8.55 -12.90
N ARG A 42 -11.58 -7.58 -13.16
CA ARG A 42 -12.74 -7.29 -12.31
C ARG A 42 -13.73 -8.47 -12.21
N SER A 43 -13.67 -9.45 -13.13
CA SER A 43 -14.53 -10.64 -13.06
C SER A 43 -14.20 -11.50 -11.84
N ARG A 44 -12.92 -11.53 -11.40
CA ARG A 44 -12.48 -12.25 -10.20
C ARG A 44 -13.16 -11.73 -8.94
N TRP A 45 -13.34 -10.41 -8.84
CA TRP A 45 -13.93 -9.77 -7.66
C TRP A 45 -15.39 -10.18 -7.45
N ARG A 46 -16.14 -10.39 -8.54
CA ARG A 46 -17.55 -10.82 -8.48
C ARG A 46 -17.72 -12.21 -7.89
N ARG A 47 -16.68 -13.06 -7.99
CA ARG A 47 -16.68 -14.44 -7.47
C ARG A 47 -16.29 -14.52 -5.99
N ARG A 48 -15.79 -13.43 -5.39
CA ARG A 48 -15.34 -13.38 -3.99
C ARG A 48 -16.44 -12.80 -3.07
N PRO A 49 -16.56 -13.25 -1.81
CA PRO A 49 -17.42 -12.61 -0.81
C PRO A 49 -17.09 -11.11 -0.62
N LEU A 50 -18.02 -10.35 -0.06
CA LEU A 50 -17.77 -8.92 0.21
C LEU A 50 -16.82 -8.79 1.39
N SER A 51 -15.59 -8.37 1.12
CA SER A 51 -14.55 -8.09 2.10
C SER A 51 -13.48 -7.18 1.48
N VAL A 52 -12.57 -6.67 2.29
CA VAL A 52 -11.37 -5.95 1.80
C VAL A 52 -10.57 -6.82 0.83
N TRP A 53 -10.42 -8.12 1.16
CA TRP A 53 -9.70 -9.10 0.35
C TRP A 53 -10.33 -9.42 -1.01
N ARG A 54 -11.58 -9.01 -1.25
CA ARG A 54 -12.17 -9.05 -2.61
C ARG A 54 -11.27 -8.34 -3.61
N TYR A 55 -10.65 -7.25 -3.19
CA TYR A 55 -9.84 -6.36 -4.01
C TYR A 55 -8.34 -6.56 -3.81
N ARG A 56 -7.91 -7.77 -3.46
CA ARG A 56 -6.51 -8.09 -3.12
C ARG A 56 -5.50 -7.54 -4.12
N GLU A 57 -5.80 -7.54 -5.40
CA GLU A 57 -4.93 -7.02 -6.46
C GLU A 57 -4.64 -5.51 -6.34
N LEU A 58 -5.52 -4.76 -5.66
CA LEU A 58 -5.32 -3.35 -5.34
C LEU A 58 -4.57 -3.13 -4.03
N LEU A 59 -4.37 -4.15 -3.21
CA LEU A 59 -3.78 -3.97 -1.89
C LEU A 59 -2.27 -4.17 -1.94
N PRO A 60 -1.49 -3.32 -1.26
CA PRO A 60 -0.04 -3.48 -1.16
C PRO A 60 0.31 -4.57 -0.14
N VAL A 61 0.07 -5.84 -0.47
CA VAL A 61 0.33 -7.00 0.39
C VAL A 61 1.39 -7.92 -0.22
N ALA A 62 2.25 -8.49 0.62
CA ALA A 62 3.25 -9.48 0.23
C ALA A 62 2.79 -10.89 0.65
N GLY A 63 3.06 -11.90 -0.18
CA GLY A 63 2.65 -13.30 0.04
C GLY A 63 1.42 -13.71 -0.79
N ASP A 64 1.10 -15.00 -0.79
CA ASP A 64 -0.17 -15.58 -1.28
C ASP A 64 -1.11 -15.90 -0.11
#